data_AF-A0A3D5CZ20-F1
#
_entry.id   AF-A0A3D5CZ20-F1
#
_cell.length_a   1.000
_cell.length_b   1.000
_cell.length_c   1.000
_cell.angle_alpha   90.00
_cell.angle_beta   90.00
_cell.angle_gamma   90.00
#
_symmetry.space_group_name_H-M   'P 1'
#
loop_
_entity.id
_entity.type
_entity.pdbx_description
1 polymer ?
#
loop_
_entity_poly.entity_id
_entity_poly.type
_entity_poly.pdbx_seq_one_letter_code
_entity_poly.pdbx_strand_id
1 'polypeptide(L)'
;MKFLKQRSIALSIFVALFSTNTLADTLDFTTLAHGAQGSTVLVFPQATITSFGSDIYVGASGIDSEICALTAGFNCQADLQVDFTAAVNNLSFVLAGYDSGDHLDINIFSGTSLLGTIARESNGLVDLSAYSNITKLYFDDSSTGAGFSYDKFQFTVANVPEPETYGMLLAGLGLLGFVTRRKQA
;
A
#
# COMPACT_ATOMS: atom_id res chain seq x y z
N MET A 1 13.19 26.92 -67.11
CA MET A 1 13.31 27.23 -65.67
C MET A 1 11.94 27.57 -65.09
N LYS A 2 11.30 26.65 -64.35
CA LYS A 2 10.22 26.96 -63.40
C LYS A 2 10.28 25.91 -62.28
N PHE A 3 10.67 26.36 -61.10
CA PHE A 3 10.93 25.55 -59.91
C PHE A 3 9.63 24.99 -59.31
N LEU A 4 9.61 23.68 -59.01
CA LEU A 4 8.56 23.03 -58.23
C LEU A 4 8.67 23.46 -56.75
N LYS A 5 7.53 23.86 -56.20
CA LYS A 5 7.36 24.40 -54.84
C LYS A 5 7.25 23.22 -53.85
N GLN A 6 8.33 22.95 -53.09
CA GLN A 6 8.32 21.99 -51.98
C GLN A 6 7.35 22.47 -50.88
N ARG A 7 6.33 21.67 -50.58
CA ARG A 7 5.45 21.85 -49.43
C ARG A 7 5.99 21.03 -48.26
N SER A 8 6.71 21.67 -47.36
CA SER A 8 7.15 21.08 -46.10
C SER A 8 5.95 20.99 -45.15
N ILE A 9 5.47 19.78 -44.88
CA ILE A 9 4.48 19.49 -43.84
C ILE A 9 5.25 19.28 -42.55
N ALA A 10 5.19 20.26 -41.64
CA ALA A 10 5.74 20.13 -40.29
C ALA A 10 4.73 19.33 -39.44
N LEU A 11 5.09 18.11 -39.05
CA LEU A 11 4.31 17.27 -38.15
C LEU A 11 4.75 17.56 -36.70
N SER A 12 3.97 18.37 -36.00
CA SER A 12 4.20 18.67 -34.58
C SER A 12 3.82 17.47 -33.72
N ILE A 13 4.81 16.84 -33.08
CA ILE A 13 4.60 15.78 -32.08
C ILE A 13 4.19 16.45 -30.77
N PHE A 14 2.92 16.29 -30.38
CA PHE A 14 2.43 16.63 -29.05
C PHE A 14 2.85 15.52 -28.08
N VAL A 15 3.86 15.79 -27.24
CA VAL A 15 4.17 14.93 -26.09
C VAL A 15 3.17 15.27 -24.99
N ALA A 16 2.18 14.41 -24.78
CA ALA A 16 1.28 14.52 -23.65
C ALA A 16 2.03 14.07 -22.39
N LEU A 17 2.40 15.03 -21.53
CA LEU A 17 2.82 14.76 -20.15
C LEU A 17 1.58 14.31 -19.39
N PHE A 18 1.42 13.00 -19.20
CA PHE A 18 0.40 12.46 -18.32
C PHE A 18 0.91 12.56 -16.87
N SER A 19 0.36 13.51 -16.12
CA SER A 19 0.51 13.55 -14.66
C SER A 19 -0.33 12.42 -14.06
N THR A 20 0.30 11.43 -13.45
CA THR A 20 -0.40 10.38 -12.73
C THR A 20 -0.88 10.92 -11.39
N ASN A 21 -2.19 11.03 -11.20
CA ASN A 21 -2.76 11.38 -9.90
C ASN A 21 -2.49 10.24 -8.91
N THR A 22 -1.83 10.54 -7.78
CA THR A 22 -1.81 9.65 -6.62
C THR A 22 -3.20 9.65 -5.98
N LEU A 23 -3.85 8.48 -5.94
CA LEU A 23 -5.14 8.33 -5.27
C LEU A 23 -4.89 7.99 -3.80
N ALA A 24 -5.54 8.74 -2.90
CA ALA A 24 -5.65 8.37 -1.50
C ALA A 24 -6.62 7.19 -1.37
N ASP A 25 -6.27 6.22 -0.53
CA ASP A 25 -7.04 5.01 -0.26
C ASP A 25 -6.98 4.67 1.23
N THR A 26 -7.89 3.80 1.70
CA THR A 26 -8.02 3.44 3.11
C THR A 26 -8.40 1.98 3.28
N LEU A 27 -7.83 1.28 4.26
CA LEU A 27 -8.39 -0.02 4.70
C LEU A 27 -9.60 0.25 5.59
N ASP A 28 -10.79 -0.05 5.06
CA ASP A 28 -12.06 0.17 5.74
C ASP A 28 -12.55 -1.11 6.42
N PHE A 29 -12.50 -1.10 7.74
CA PHE A 29 -12.96 -2.21 8.58
C PHE A 29 -14.43 -2.09 8.99
N THR A 30 -15.12 -0.99 8.67
CA THR A 30 -16.53 -0.76 9.06
C THR A 30 -17.50 -1.76 8.42
N THR A 31 -17.06 -2.43 7.36
CA THR A 31 -17.82 -3.48 6.68
C THR A 31 -17.72 -4.84 7.36
N LEU A 32 -16.79 -5.02 8.30
CA LEU A 32 -16.63 -6.25 9.06
C LEU A 32 -17.63 -6.31 10.21
N ALA A 33 -18.09 -7.51 10.54
CA ALA A 33 -18.93 -7.71 11.72
C ALA A 33 -18.09 -7.52 12.99
N HIS A 34 -18.65 -6.86 14.00
CA HIS A 34 -18.02 -6.78 15.32
C HIS A 34 -17.86 -8.18 15.92
N GLY A 35 -16.69 -8.45 16.51
CA GLY A 35 -16.36 -9.75 17.05
C GLY A 35 -15.24 -10.49 16.32
N ALA A 36 -15.12 -11.78 16.64
CA ALA A 36 -14.13 -12.68 16.08
C ALA A 36 -14.49 -12.99 14.61
N GLN A 37 -13.53 -12.87 13.69
CA GLN A 37 -13.77 -13.04 12.26
C GLN A 37 -13.77 -14.52 11.82
N GLY A 38 -13.34 -15.43 12.69
CA GLY A 38 -13.16 -16.85 12.39
C GLY A 38 -12.03 -17.12 11.40
N SER A 39 -11.08 -16.20 11.24
CA SER A 39 -9.99 -16.27 10.28
C SER A 39 -8.75 -15.53 10.79
N THR A 40 -7.59 -16.15 10.58
CA THR A 40 -6.29 -15.48 10.81
C THR A 40 -5.89 -14.57 9.65
N VAL A 41 -6.64 -14.58 8.54
CA VAL A 41 -6.34 -13.80 7.34
C VAL A 41 -7.59 -13.03 6.88
N LEU A 42 -7.44 -11.72 6.67
CA LEU A 42 -8.43 -10.88 6.00
C LEU A 42 -7.85 -10.35 4.69
N VAL A 43 -8.61 -10.47 3.60
CA VAL A 43 -8.18 -10.03 2.27
C VAL A 43 -9.04 -8.86 1.83
N PHE A 44 -8.40 -7.71 1.64
CA PHE A 44 -8.98 -6.52 1.05
C PHE A 44 -8.42 -6.31 -0.36
N PRO A 45 -9.10 -5.54 -1.22
CA PRO A 45 -8.57 -5.20 -2.54
C PRO A 45 -7.19 -4.54 -2.49
N GLN A 46 -6.93 -3.75 -1.44
CA GLN A 46 -5.69 -3.01 -1.26
C GLN A 46 -4.60 -3.77 -0.52
N ALA A 47 -4.95 -4.68 0.40
CA ALA A 47 -4.00 -5.34 1.28
C ALA A 47 -4.54 -6.67 1.83
N THR A 48 -3.61 -7.54 2.24
CA THR A 48 -3.91 -8.73 3.02
C THR A 48 -3.40 -8.52 4.44
N ILE A 49 -4.24 -8.80 5.42
CA ILE A 49 -3.92 -8.73 6.84
C ILE A 49 -3.82 -10.13 7.38
N THR A 50 -2.72 -10.45 8.07
CA THR A 50 -2.44 -11.78 8.62
C THR A 50 -2.10 -11.67 10.10
N SER A 51 -2.85 -12.39 10.95
CA SER A 51 -2.53 -12.66 12.34
C SER A 51 -1.62 -13.89 12.42
N PHE A 52 -0.55 -13.80 13.21
CA PHE A 52 0.31 -14.95 13.54
C PHE A 52 -0.06 -15.64 14.85
N GLY A 53 -1.14 -15.20 15.49
CA GLY A 53 -1.72 -15.85 16.65
C GLY A 53 -2.88 -16.77 16.26
N SER A 54 -4.04 -16.42 16.79
CA SER A 54 -5.33 -17.04 16.49
C SER A 54 -6.13 -16.12 15.57
N ASP A 55 -7.37 -15.80 15.93
CA ASP A 55 -8.30 -15.05 15.10
C ASP A 55 -7.94 -13.56 14.98
N ILE A 56 -8.49 -12.91 13.96
CA ILE A 56 -8.60 -11.45 13.92
C ILE A 56 -9.93 -11.06 14.58
N TYR A 57 -9.89 -10.07 15.47
CA TYR A 57 -11.07 -9.57 16.17
C TYR A 57 -11.34 -8.11 15.80
N VAL A 58 -12.61 -7.76 15.63
CA VAL A 58 -13.05 -6.40 15.34
C VAL A 58 -13.74 -5.81 16.57
N GLY A 59 -13.28 -4.65 17.04
CA GLY A 59 -13.92 -3.89 18.12
C GLY A 59 -13.44 -4.20 19.54
N ALA A 60 -12.19 -4.65 19.72
CA ALA A 60 -11.68 -5.08 21.03
C ALA A 60 -11.44 -3.92 22.03
N SER A 61 -11.06 -2.74 21.54
CA SER A 61 -10.69 -1.57 22.33
C SER A 61 -11.80 -0.52 22.43
N GLY A 62 -12.97 -0.80 21.85
CA GLY A 62 -14.16 0.03 21.93
C GLY A 62 -14.09 1.32 21.11
N ILE A 63 -13.23 1.36 20.09
CA ILE A 63 -13.05 2.55 19.24
C ILE A 63 -13.23 2.23 17.75
N ASP A 64 -14.38 2.60 17.19
CA ASP A 64 -14.76 2.32 15.79
C ASP A 64 -14.71 0.81 15.46
N SER A 65 -14.45 0.42 14.21
CA SER A 65 -14.34 -0.98 13.79
C SER A 65 -12.88 -1.42 13.72
N GLU A 66 -12.09 -1.11 14.75
CA GLU A 66 -10.67 -1.45 14.83
C GLU A 66 -10.44 -2.96 14.83
N ILE A 67 -9.32 -3.39 14.24
CA ILE A 67 -8.93 -4.80 14.23
C ILE A 67 -7.81 -5.05 15.25
N CYS A 68 -7.75 -6.25 15.80
CA CYS A 68 -6.56 -6.73 16.50
C CYS A 68 -6.33 -8.22 16.24
N ALA A 69 -5.09 -8.66 16.45
CA ALA A 69 -4.73 -10.07 16.31
C ALA A 69 -4.79 -10.73 17.69
N LEU A 70 -5.65 -11.74 17.83
CA LEU A 70 -5.86 -12.42 19.11
C LEU A 70 -4.81 -13.49 19.35
N THR A 71 -4.36 -13.63 20.60
CA THR A 71 -3.79 -14.91 21.08
C THR A 71 -4.91 -15.83 21.58
N ALA A 72 -4.57 -17.07 21.94
CA ALA A 72 -5.52 -18.02 22.52
C ALA A 72 -6.18 -17.55 23.83
N GLY A 73 -5.64 -16.54 24.51
CA GLY A 73 -6.15 -15.98 25.76
C GLY A 73 -7.18 -14.86 25.62
N PHE A 74 -7.64 -14.54 24.40
CA PHE A 74 -8.50 -13.38 24.11
C PHE A 74 -7.86 -12.04 24.54
N ASN A 75 -6.66 -11.79 24.02
CA ASN A 75 -5.97 -10.53 24.13
C ASN A 75 -5.36 -10.17 22.77
N CYS A 76 -5.16 -8.89 22.50
CA CYS A 76 -4.70 -8.35 21.24
C CYS A 76 -3.16 -8.36 21.14
N GLN A 77 -2.51 -9.40 21.64
CA GLN A 77 -1.04 -9.48 21.79
C GLN A 77 -0.37 -10.31 20.70
N ALA A 78 -1.11 -10.79 19.70
CA ALA A 78 -0.49 -11.55 18.63
C ALA A 78 0.14 -10.62 17.58
N ASP A 79 1.24 -11.06 17.00
CA ASP A 79 1.84 -10.36 15.87
C ASP A 79 0.87 -10.26 14.70
N LEU A 80 0.93 -9.13 14.01
CA LEU A 80 0.11 -8.83 12.84
C LEU A 80 0.99 -8.42 11.66
N GLN A 81 0.60 -8.78 10.46
CA GLN A 81 1.23 -8.29 9.23
C GLN A 81 0.17 -7.73 8.29
N VAL A 82 0.54 -6.63 7.64
CA VAL A 82 -0.25 -6.01 6.57
C VAL A 82 0.63 -5.99 5.32
N ASP A 83 0.24 -6.77 4.31
CA ASP A 83 0.87 -6.79 3.00
C ASP A 83 0.04 -5.99 2.02
N PHE A 84 0.58 -4.88 1.54
CA PHE A 84 -0.09 -4.07 0.51
C PHE A 84 0.08 -4.71 -0.87
N THR A 85 -0.99 -4.71 -1.66
CA THR A 85 -1.00 -5.24 -3.04
C THR A 85 -0.16 -4.40 -4.01
N ALA A 86 0.07 -3.13 -3.68
CA ALA A 86 0.98 -2.22 -4.36
C ALA A 86 1.75 -1.41 -3.31
N ALA A 87 2.93 -0.90 -3.68
CA ALA A 87 3.69 -0.04 -2.78
C ALA A 87 2.89 1.23 -2.43
N VAL A 88 3.01 1.72 -1.19
CA VAL A 88 2.24 2.87 -0.68
C VAL A 88 3.15 3.95 -0.07
N ASN A 89 2.65 5.19 -0.03
CA ASN A 89 3.28 6.37 0.55
C ASN A 89 2.29 7.10 1.46
N ASN A 90 2.79 8.03 2.30
CA ASN A 90 1.97 8.84 3.20
C ASN A 90 1.07 7.97 4.10
N LEU A 91 1.60 6.83 4.55
CA LEU A 91 0.86 5.85 5.32
C LEU A 91 0.70 6.36 6.76
N SER A 92 -0.51 6.30 7.29
CA SER A 92 -0.80 6.53 8.69
C SER A 92 -1.92 5.62 9.16
N PHE A 93 -1.96 5.32 10.46
CA PHE A 93 -3.02 4.53 11.09
C PHE A 93 -3.12 4.88 12.56
N VAL A 94 -4.21 4.46 13.21
CA VAL A 94 -4.47 4.70 14.62
C VAL A 94 -4.18 3.44 15.42
N LEU A 95 -3.45 3.61 16.53
CA LEU A 95 -3.29 2.60 17.57
C LEU A 95 -4.21 2.88 18.75
N ALA A 96 -4.81 1.82 19.29
CA ALA A 96 -5.54 1.84 20.55
C ALA A 96 -5.28 0.58 21.38
N GLY A 97 -5.89 0.52 22.56
CA GLY A 97 -5.80 -0.64 23.45
C GLY A 97 -4.62 -0.63 24.42
N TYR A 98 -3.72 0.36 24.35
CA TYR A 98 -2.54 0.44 25.22
C TYR A 98 -2.89 0.36 26.70
N ASP A 99 -2.30 -0.63 27.36
CA ASP A 99 -2.18 -0.74 28.80
C ASP A 99 -0.72 -0.74 29.25
N SER A 100 -0.51 -0.54 30.56
CA SER A 100 0.84 -0.63 31.15
C SER A 100 1.43 -2.03 30.92
N GLY A 101 2.59 -2.08 30.26
CA GLY A 101 3.28 -3.33 29.92
C GLY A 101 3.17 -3.70 28.44
N ASP A 102 2.43 -2.93 27.64
CA ASP A 102 2.29 -3.14 26.21
C ASP A 102 3.44 -2.46 25.44
N HIS A 103 4.07 -3.23 24.55
CA HIS A 103 5.21 -2.81 23.74
C HIS A 103 5.03 -3.33 22.33
N LEU A 104 5.03 -2.42 21.36
CA LEU A 104 4.84 -2.74 19.95
C LEU A 104 5.98 -2.16 19.12
N ASP A 105 6.66 -3.02 18.36
CA ASP A 105 7.61 -2.62 17.35
C ASP A 105 7.00 -2.75 15.94
N ILE A 106 6.91 -1.63 15.24
CA ILE A 106 6.36 -1.57 13.87
C ILE A 106 7.52 -1.59 12.89
N ASN A 107 7.74 -2.73 12.25
CA ASN A 107 8.75 -2.93 11.23
C ASN A 107 8.18 -2.58 9.85
N ILE A 108 8.85 -1.67 9.14
CA ILE A 108 8.37 -1.06 7.90
C ILE A 108 9.24 -1.54 6.75
N PHE A 109 8.66 -2.14 5.72
CA PHE A 109 9.40 -2.76 4.62
C PHE A 109 9.04 -2.19 3.25
N SER A 110 10.04 -2.18 2.36
CA SER A 110 9.88 -2.04 0.91
C SER A 110 10.44 -3.30 0.23
N GLY A 111 9.54 -4.14 -0.27
CA GLY A 111 9.86 -5.50 -0.68
C GLY A 111 10.40 -6.32 0.50
N THR A 112 11.65 -6.79 0.39
CA THR A 112 12.34 -7.53 1.46
C THR A 112 13.25 -6.65 2.31
N SER A 113 13.41 -5.37 1.97
CA SER A 113 14.28 -4.44 2.70
C SER A 113 13.53 -3.78 3.85
N LEU A 114 14.10 -3.85 5.06
CA LEU A 114 13.64 -3.09 6.22
C LEU A 114 14.04 -1.62 6.06
N LEU A 115 13.06 -0.73 6.02
CA LEU A 115 13.27 0.72 5.97
C LEU A 115 13.50 1.31 7.37
N GLY A 116 12.86 0.73 8.39
CA GLY A 116 13.01 1.15 9.77
C GLY A 116 12.01 0.48 10.70
N THR A 117 12.19 0.73 12.00
CA THR A 117 11.33 0.25 13.08
C THR A 117 10.91 1.42 13.95
N ILE A 118 9.63 1.46 14.32
CA ILE A 118 9.09 2.43 15.28
C ILE A 118 8.52 1.69 16.48
N ALA A 119 9.06 1.97 17.66
CA ALA A 119 8.52 1.47 18.92
C ALA A 119 7.34 2.32 19.39
N ARG A 120 6.32 1.68 19.96
CA ARG A 120 5.11 2.31 20.49
C ARG A 120 4.72 1.70 21.84
N GLU A 121 4.51 2.60 22.80
CA GLU A 121 4.01 2.33 24.16
C GLU A 121 2.88 3.33 24.48
N SER A 122 2.05 3.66 23.49
CA SER A 122 0.93 4.59 23.64
C SER A 122 -0.06 4.52 22.50
N ASN A 123 -1.32 4.84 22.83
CA ASN A 123 -2.40 5.06 21.87
C ASN A 123 -2.13 6.31 20.99
N GLY A 124 -2.80 6.36 19.84
CA GLY A 124 -2.85 7.53 18.98
C GLY A 124 -2.36 7.27 17.57
N LEU A 125 -2.21 8.36 16.81
CA LEU A 125 -1.78 8.29 15.41
C LEU A 125 -0.33 7.78 15.30
N VAL A 126 -0.11 6.85 14.39
CA VAL A 126 1.20 6.50 13.85
C VAL A 126 1.28 7.11 12.46
N ASP A 127 2.23 8.03 12.29
CA ASP A 127 2.50 8.67 11.00
C ASP A 127 3.81 8.12 10.42
N LEU A 128 3.69 7.46 9.27
CA LEU A 128 4.81 6.89 8.52
C LEU A 128 5.12 7.69 7.25
N SER A 129 4.66 8.94 7.13
CA SER A 129 4.90 9.77 5.95
C SER A 129 6.38 10.03 5.64
N ALA A 130 7.27 9.81 6.60
CA ALA A 130 8.72 9.88 6.41
C ALA A 130 9.28 8.71 5.57
N TYR A 131 8.51 7.62 5.42
CA TYR A 131 8.86 6.44 4.64
C TYR A 131 8.11 6.44 3.30
N SER A 132 8.71 5.80 2.30
CA SER A 132 8.16 5.71 0.94
C SER A 132 8.27 4.31 0.37
N ASN A 133 7.39 3.97 -0.56
CA ASN A 133 7.31 2.66 -1.21
C ASN A 133 7.13 1.51 -0.21
N ILE A 134 6.34 1.74 0.84
CA ILE A 134 6.05 0.72 1.84
C ILE A 134 5.22 -0.37 1.17
N THR A 135 5.66 -1.62 1.26
CA THR A 135 4.90 -2.77 0.75
C THR A 135 4.36 -3.64 1.88
N LYS A 136 4.96 -3.55 3.07
CA LYS A 136 4.58 -4.38 4.20
C LYS A 136 4.83 -3.67 5.52
N LEU A 137 3.90 -3.83 6.45
CA LEU A 137 4.09 -3.57 7.87
C LEU A 137 4.07 -4.90 8.63
N TYR A 138 5.00 -5.08 9.56
CA TYR A 138 4.98 -6.16 10.53
C TYR A 138 4.94 -5.56 11.93
N PHE A 139 3.93 -5.95 12.68
CA PHE A 139 3.66 -5.54 14.05
C PHE A 139 4.17 -6.65 14.95
N ASP A 140 5.34 -6.42 15.55
CA ASP A 140 5.96 -7.31 16.54
C ASP A 140 5.44 -6.89 17.92
N ASP A 141 4.46 -7.64 18.42
CA ASP A 141 3.77 -7.33 19.66
C ASP A 141 4.37 -8.15 20.80
N SER A 142 5.06 -7.47 21.71
CA SER A 142 5.68 -8.07 22.90
C SER A 142 4.96 -7.66 24.19
N SER A 143 3.69 -7.29 24.06
CA SER A 143 2.85 -6.81 25.13
C SER A 143 2.61 -7.84 26.23
N THR A 144 2.43 -7.34 27.45
CA THR A 144 2.06 -8.15 28.62
C THR A 144 0.72 -7.76 29.23
N GLY A 145 0.12 -6.65 28.79
CA GLY A 145 -1.23 -6.19 29.15
C GLY A 145 -2.31 -6.71 28.20
N ALA A 146 -3.06 -5.83 27.54
CA ALA A 146 -4.13 -6.21 26.61
C ALA A 146 -3.67 -6.28 25.15
N GLY A 147 -2.57 -5.61 24.81
CA GLY A 147 -2.02 -5.53 23.45
C GLY A 147 -2.69 -4.43 22.61
N PHE A 148 -2.36 -4.39 21.32
CA PHE A 148 -2.75 -3.27 20.46
C PHE A 148 -3.84 -3.62 19.44
N SER A 149 -4.70 -2.64 19.19
CA SER A 149 -5.62 -2.64 18.06
C SER A 149 -5.26 -1.54 17.05
N TYR A 150 -5.69 -1.74 15.81
CA TYR A 150 -5.29 -0.97 14.65
C TYR A 150 -6.53 -0.53 13.85
N ASP A 151 -6.58 0.74 13.48
CA ASP A 151 -7.69 1.30 12.70
C ASP A 151 -7.21 2.38 11.70
N LYS A 152 -8.05 2.72 10.72
CA LYS A 152 -7.88 3.86 9.80
C LYS A 152 -6.53 3.90 9.09
N PHE A 153 -6.12 2.79 8.49
CA PHE A 153 -4.95 2.78 7.61
C PHE A 153 -5.22 3.63 6.37
N GLN A 154 -4.67 4.83 6.33
CA GLN A 154 -4.79 5.78 5.23
C GLN A 154 -3.46 5.92 4.52
N PHE A 155 -3.47 5.86 3.19
CA PHE A 155 -2.26 5.93 2.38
C PHE A 155 -2.56 6.41 0.96
N THR A 156 -1.49 6.60 0.19
CA THR A 156 -1.56 6.83 -1.24
C THR A 156 -0.82 5.72 -1.96
N VAL A 157 -1.36 5.21 -3.06
CA VAL A 157 -0.66 4.20 -3.86
C VAL A 157 0.55 4.86 -4.53
N ALA A 158 1.75 4.30 -4.32
CA ALA A 158 2.96 4.75 -4.96
C ALA A 158 2.83 4.52 -6.47
N ASN A 159 3.19 5.54 -7.25
CA ASN A 159 3.23 5.39 -8.70
C ASN A 159 4.31 4.39 -9.03
N VAL A 160 3.90 3.17 -9.40
CA VAL A 160 4.78 2.23 -10.08
C VAL A 160 4.99 2.82 -11.46
N PRO A 161 6.19 3.34 -11.80
CA PRO A 161 6.45 3.71 -13.18
C PRO A 161 6.31 2.40 -13.95
N GLU A 162 5.35 2.24 -14.86
CA GLU A 162 5.32 1.02 -15.68
C GLU A 162 6.60 1.03 -16.52
N PRO A 163 7.66 0.28 -16.14
CA PRO A 163 8.99 0.54 -16.68
C PRO A 163 9.10 0.00 -18.11
N GLU A 164 8.16 -0.87 -18.50
CA GLU A 164 8.34 -1.76 -19.64
C GLU A 164 7.14 -1.75 -20.58
N THR A 165 5.89 -1.73 -20.09
CA THR A 165 4.71 -1.79 -20.96
C THR A 165 4.65 -0.62 -21.94
N TYR A 166 4.92 0.61 -21.48
CA TYR A 166 4.97 1.78 -22.35
C TYR A 166 6.19 1.76 -23.28
N GLY A 167 7.34 1.31 -22.78
CA GLY A 167 8.55 1.13 -23.61
C GLY A 167 8.34 0.12 -24.73
N MET A 168 7.70 -1.01 -24.42
CA MET A 168 7.38 -2.10 -25.35
C MET A 168 6.26 -1.72 -26.32
N LEU A 169 5.26 -0.96 -25.86
CA LEU A 169 4.22 -0.40 -26.73
C LEU A 169 4.84 0.59 -27.73
N LEU A 170 5.68 1.51 -27.27
CA LEU A 170 6.36 2.49 -28.12
C LEU A 170 7.37 1.82 -29.06
N ALA A 171 8.12 0.82 -28.59
CA ALA A 171 8.99 0.02 -29.44
C ALA A 171 8.20 -0.75 -30.51
N GLY A 172 7.06 -1.35 -30.13
CA GLY A 172 6.14 -2.00 -31.07
C GLY A 172 5.59 -1.04 -32.12
N LEU A 173 5.16 0.15 -31.71
CA LEU A 173 4.69 1.21 -32.62
C LEU A 173 5.82 1.74 -33.52
N GLY A 174 7.04 1.87 -33.00
CA GLY A 174 8.23 2.28 -33.75
C GLY A 174 8.58 1.29 -34.85
N LEU A 175 8.51 -0.02 -34.56
CA LEU A 175 8.72 -1.08 -35.55
C LEU A 175 7.64 -1.07 -36.64
N LEU A 176 6.37 -0.88 -36.28
CA LEU A 176 5.28 -0.76 -37.26
C LEU A 176 5.44 0.47 -38.17
N GLY A 177 5.86 1.61 -37.62
CA GLY A 177 6.19 2.81 -38.38
C GLY A 177 7.37 2.61 -39.35
N PHE A 178 8.39 1.84 -38.94
CA PHE A 178 9.53 1.53 -39.79
C PHE A 178 9.18 0.61 -40.97
N VAL A 179 8.36 -0.41 -40.74
CA VAL A 179 7.92 -1.36 -41.79
C VAL A 179 7.04 -0.67 -42.83
N THR A 180 6.13 0.22 -42.40
CA THR A 180 5.28 0.98 -43.32
C THR A 180 6.08 1.95 -44.19
N ARG A 181 7.12 2.60 -43.65
CA ARG A 181 8.05 3.44 -44.43
C ARG A 181 8.80 2.65 -45.51
N ARG A 182 9.21 1.40 -45.23
CA ARG A 182 9.89 0.54 -46.21
C ARG A 182 9.00 0.09 -47.37
N LYS A 183 7.67 0.09 -47.21
CA LYS A 183 6.73 -0.26 -48.27
C LYS A 183 6.38 0.91 -49.19
N GLN A 184 6.70 2.14 -48.79
CA GLN A 184 6.43 3.35 -49.56
C GLN A 184 7.67 3.86 -50.33
N ALA A 185 8.85 3.29 -50.08
CA ALA A 185 10.06 3.47 -50.87
C ALA A 185 10.24 2.31 -51.86
#